data_AF-A0AAU6YYD9-F1
#
_entry.id   AF-A0AAU6YYD9-F1
#
_cell.length_a   1.000
_cell.length_b   1.000
_cell.length_c   1.000
_cell.angle_alpha   90.00
_cell.angle_beta   90.00
_cell.angle_gamma   90.00
#
_symmetry.space_group_name_H-M   'P 1'
#
loop_
_entity.id
_entity.type
_entity.pdbx_description
1 polymer ?
#
loop_
_entity_poly.entity_id
_entity_poly.type
_entity_poly.pdbx_seq_one_letter_code
_entity_poly.pdbx_strand_id
1 'polypeptide(L)'
;MPLSAKAFQAWLHRVAPAASTADICRISGIKRTTLAQQLVRGKVAEITLVSISRALHRSPLADLGSFESYPELAGQPRPPTAAELVSQIATMDLLRAVISRSSPAYGGFGDESSSRTPALGPAPHATSVRNWVDAIDDGELRHRVSAATGVAPQNYSAQLTANRLSAELAVATSRAAGVGFTGGLVATGLISEAEAGWHPGAKQAALDALSDGELTALAGERLQSLGRFLRRQEQENEQTKTILENLG
;
A
#
# COMPACT_ATOMS: atom_id res chain seq x y z
N MET A 1 -14.86 3.70 1.06
CA MET A 1 -16.24 3.59 0.61
C MET A 1 -16.17 3.71 -0.88
N PRO A 2 -16.75 2.77 -1.64
CA PRO A 2 -16.71 2.86 -3.10
C PRO A 2 -17.35 4.16 -3.57
N LEU A 3 -16.84 4.69 -4.68
CA LEU A 3 -17.29 5.93 -5.29
C LEU A 3 -18.75 5.81 -5.71
N SER A 4 -19.52 6.90 -5.58
CA SER A 4 -20.87 6.97 -6.13
C SER A 4 -20.85 6.77 -7.64
N ALA A 5 -21.66 5.86 -8.17
CA ALA A 5 -21.75 5.63 -9.62
C ALA A 5 -22.15 6.89 -10.38
N LYS A 6 -23.01 7.74 -9.81
CA LYS A 6 -23.41 9.02 -10.40
C LYS A 6 -22.24 9.98 -10.52
N ALA A 7 -21.46 10.13 -9.44
CA ALA A 7 -20.27 10.98 -9.45
C ALA A 7 -19.21 10.44 -10.42
N PHE A 8 -19.04 9.12 -10.45
CA PHE A 8 -18.13 8.45 -11.38
C PHE A 8 -18.55 8.65 -12.85
N GLN A 9 -19.83 8.53 -13.18
CA GLN A 9 -20.33 8.78 -14.53
C GLN A 9 -20.13 10.23 -14.96
N ALA A 10 -20.39 11.19 -14.06
CA ALA A 10 -20.14 12.60 -14.32
C ALA A 10 -18.64 12.89 -14.54
N TRP A 11 -17.78 12.28 -13.72
CA TRP A 11 -16.32 12.32 -13.91
C TRP A 11 -15.93 11.75 -15.28
N LEU A 12 -16.44 10.57 -15.64
CA LEU A 12 -16.09 9.89 -16.90
C LEU A 12 -16.50 10.72 -18.13
N HIS A 13 -17.71 11.29 -18.11
CA HIS A 13 -18.19 12.16 -19.18
C HIS A 13 -17.35 13.44 -19.32
N ARG A 14 -16.80 13.96 -18.21
CA ARG A 14 -15.91 15.13 -18.23
C ARG A 14 -14.52 14.80 -18.77
N VAL A 15 -13.93 13.67 -18.39
CA VAL A 15 -12.53 13.34 -18.76
C VAL A 15 -12.41 12.60 -20.10
N ALA A 16 -13.49 11.97 -20.57
CA ALA A 16 -13.51 11.23 -21.83
C ALA A 16 -14.88 11.36 -22.54
N PRO A 17 -15.31 12.57 -22.93
CA PRO A 17 -16.65 12.83 -23.48
C PRO A 17 -16.96 12.08 -24.78
N ALA A 18 -15.94 11.78 -25.58
CA ALA A 18 -16.08 11.08 -26.86
C ALA A 18 -15.92 9.56 -26.75
N ALA A 19 -15.53 9.03 -25.59
CA ALA A 19 -15.25 7.60 -25.42
C ALA A 19 -16.53 6.85 -25.03
N SER A 20 -16.84 5.76 -25.75
CA SER A 20 -17.91 4.87 -25.31
C SER A 20 -17.48 4.06 -24.08
N THR A 21 -18.44 3.56 -23.29
CA THR A 21 -18.16 2.64 -22.18
C THR A 21 -17.37 1.40 -22.65
N ALA A 22 -17.64 0.95 -23.89
CA ALA A 22 -16.93 -0.17 -24.50
C ALA A 22 -15.45 0.15 -24.77
N ASP A 23 -15.16 1.38 -25.19
CA ASP A 23 -13.79 1.88 -25.38
C ASP A 23 -13.06 1.99 -24.06
N ILE A 24 -13.70 2.60 -23.06
CA ILE A 24 -13.14 2.74 -21.70
C ILE A 24 -12.77 1.38 -21.11
N CYS A 25 -13.67 0.39 -21.19
CA CYS A 25 -13.39 -0.97 -20.71
C CYS A 25 -12.22 -1.62 -21.46
N ARG A 26 -12.14 -1.41 -22.78
CA ARG A 26 -11.08 -1.96 -23.62
C ARG A 26 -9.70 -1.38 -23.27
N ILE A 27 -9.60 -0.05 -23.14
CA ILE A 27 -8.31 0.60 -22.86
C ILE A 27 -7.85 0.39 -21.41
N SER A 28 -8.79 0.27 -20.47
CA SER A 28 -8.48 0.09 -19.04
C SER A 28 -8.31 -1.37 -18.61
N GLY A 29 -8.58 -2.33 -19.51
CA GLY A 29 -8.55 -3.75 -19.20
C GLY A 29 -9.67 -4.23 -18.26
N ILE A 30 -10.64 -3.36 -17.95
CA ILE A 30 -11.77 -3.71 -17.09
C ILE A 30 -12.82 -4.48 -17.91
N LYS A 31 -13.27 -5.61 -17.37
CA LYS A 31 -14.37 -6.36 -17.98
C LYS A 31 -15.64 -5.49 -18.01
N ARG A 32 -16.29 -5.41 -19.19
CA ARG A 32 -17.54 -4.63 -19.36
C ARG A 32 -18.62 -5.01 -18.35
N THR A 33 -18.75 -6.30 -18.06
CA THR A 33 -19.72 -6.82 -17.08
C THR A 33 -19.41 -6.33 -15.66
N THR A 34 -18.13 -6.24 -15.28
CA THR A 34 -17.71 -5.71 -13.98
C THR A 34 -18.09 -4.24 -13.83
N LEU A 35 -17.77 -3.41 -14.82
CA LEU A 35 -18.13 -1.99 -14.77
C LEU A 35 -19.66 -1.80 -14.75
N ALA A 36 -20.39 -2.52 -15.61
CA ALA A 36 -21.85 -2.46 -15.64
C ALA A 36 -22.47 -2.85 -14.28
N GLN A 37 -22.00 -3.92 -13.65
CA GLN A 37 -22.48 -4.34 -12.32
C GLN A 37 -22.20 -3.29 -11.25
N GLN A 38 -21.03 -2.66 -11.26
CA GLN A 38 -20.70 -1.58 -10.33
C GLN A 38 -21.64 -0.37 -10.51
N LEU A 39 -21.88 0.03 -11.75
CA LEU A 39 -22.80 1.13 -12.06
C LEU A 39 -24.24 0.83 -11.61
N VAL A 40 -24.74 -0.39 -11.89
CA VAL A 40 -26.09 -0.82 -11.46
C VAL A 40 -26.21 -0.86 -9.94
N ARG A 41 -25.16 -1.28 -9.23
CA ARG A 41 -25.13 -1.29 -7.76
C ARG A 41 -24.95 0.11 -7.14
N GLY A 42 -24.81 1.15 -7.97
CA GLY A 42 -24.60 2.52 -7.53
C GLY A 42 -23.23 2.81 -6.93
N LYS A 43 -22.29 1.85 -7.00
CA LYS A 43 -21.00 1.87 -6.29
C LYS A 43 -19.88 1.38 -7.19
N VAL A 44 -18.88 2.23 -7.41
CA VAL A 44 -17.71 1.97 -8.25
C VAL A 44 -16.47 1.84 -7.39
N ALA A 45 -15.68 0.78 -7.60
CA ALA A 45 -14.46 0.58 -6.83
C ALA A 45 -13.40 1.62 -7.21
N GLU A 46 -12.62 2.08 -6.24
CA GLU A 46 -11.56 3.07 -6.44
C GLU A 46 -10.51 2.56 -7.45
N ILE A 47 -10.20 1.27 -7.41
CA ILE A 47 -9.29 0.63 -8.37
C ILE A 47 -9.81 0.74 -9.81
N THR A 48 -11.13 0.76 -10.02
CA THR A 48 -11.73 0.92 -11.34
C THR A 48 -11.46 2.31 -11.89
N LEU A 49 -11.61 3.34 -11.06
CA LEU A 49 -11.25 4.71 -11.44
C LEU A 49 -9.76 4.81 -11.73
N VAL A 50 -8.91 4.28 -10.85
CA VAL A 50 -7.45 4.32 -11.02
C VAL A 50 -7.01 3.67 -12.33
N SER A 51 -7.54 2.48 -12.66
CA SER A 51 -7.22 1.80 -13.92
C SER A 51 -7.64 2.62 -15.15
N ILE A 52 -8.77 3.32 -15.09
CA ILE A 52 -9.22 4.20 -16.19
C ILE A 52 -8.33 5.44 -16.28
N SER A 53 -8.02 6.10 -15.16
CA SER A 53 -7.09 7.23 -15.12
C SER A 53 -5.74 6.88 -15.76
N ARG A 54 -5.16 5.73 -15.39
CA ARG A 54 -3.91 5.23 -15.98
C ARG A 54 -4.04 5.01 -17.49
N ALA A 55 -5.11 4.37 -17.94
CA ALA A 55 -5.35 4.11 -19.36
C ALA A 55 -5.58 5.39 -20.19
N LEU A 56 -6.05 6.47 -19.55
CA LEU A 56 -6.19 7.79 -20.15
C LEU A 56 -4.93 8.66 -19.98
N HIS A 57 -3.83 8.12 -19.44
CA HIS A 57 -2.60 8.85 -19.11
C HIS A 57 -2.83 10.06 -18.19
N ARG A 58 -3.76 9.92 -17.25
CA ARG A 58 -4.11 10.93 -16.24
C ARG A 58 -3.55 10.55 -14.88
N SER A 59 -3.38 11.55 -14.01
CA SER A 59 -2.98 11.32 -12.61
C SER A 59 -4.13 10.67 -11.83
N PRO A 60 -3.97 9.41 -11.35
CA PRO A 60 -5.00 8.76 -10.54
C PRO A 60 -5.23 9.49 -9.21
N LEU A 61 -4.19 10.09 -8.64
CA LEU A 61 -4.28 10.87 -7.42
C LEU A 61 -5.17 12.11 -7.60
N ALA A 62 -4.95 12.87 -8.68
CA ALA A 62 -5.76 14.05 -8.98
C ALA A 62 -7.22 13.68 -9.31
N ASP A 63 -7.44 12.57 -10.03
CA ASP A 63 -8.79 12.11 -10.34
C ASP A 63 -9.53 11.61 -9.09
N LEU A 64 -8.87 10.86 -8.19
CA LEU A 64 -9.44 10.47 -6.89
C LEU A 64 -9.79 11.69 -6.04
N GLY A 65 -8.89 12.69 -5.98
CA GLY A 65 -9.10 13.93 -5.24
C GLY A 65 -10.28 14.79 -5.73
N SER A 66 -10.82 14.51 -6.93
CA SER A 66 -12.01 15.20 -7.44
C SER A 66 -13.33 14.69 -6.85
N PHE A 67 -13.29 13.62 -6.03
CA PHE A 67 -14.47 13.04 -5.39
C PHE A 67 -14.60 13.51 -3.94
N GLU A 68 -15.83 13.75 -3.50
CA GLU A 68 -16.15 14.19 -2.13
C GLU A 68 -15.69 13.22 -1.03
N SER A 69 -15.43 11.95 -1.37
CA SER A 69 -14.90 10.97 -0.43
C SER A 69 -13.40 11.14 -0.15
N TYR A 70 -12.70 11.90 -0.99
CA TYR A 70 -11.24 12.06 -0.94
C TYR A 70 -10.76 13.51 -1.15
N PRO A 71 -11.42 14.53 -0.57
CA PRO A 71 -11.07 15.94 -0.81
C PRO A 71 -9.63 16.26 -0.38
N GLU A 72 -9.08 15.52 0.59
CA GLU A 72 -7.73 15.72 1.08
C GLU A 72 -6.65 15.34 0.07
N LEU A 73 -6.99 14.49 -0.92
CA LEU A 73 -6.07 14.12 -1.99
C LEU A 73 -5.90 15.23 -3.04
N ALA A 74 -6.79 16.23 -3.06
CA ALA A 74 -6.67 17.39 -3.94
C ALA A 74 -5.67 18.45 -3.43
N GLY A 75 -5.24 18.34 -2.17
CA GLY A 75 -4.27 19.26 -1.57
C GLY A 75 -2.84 19.07 -2.05
N GLN A 76 -1.94 19.95 -1.61
CA GLN A 76 -0.51 19.77 -1.85
C GLN A 76 -0.04 18.46 -1.17
N PRO A 77 0.62 17.54 -1.88
CA PRO A 77 1.11 16.31 -1.29
C PRO A 77 2.10 16.61 -0.17
N ARG A 78 1.83 16.09 1.02
CA ARG A 78 2.83 16.06 2.09
C ARG A 78 3.85 14.96 1.76
N PRO A 79 5.16 15.25 1.80
CA PRO A 79 6.18 14.24 1.52
C PRO A 79 6.11 13.11 2.57
N PRO A 80 6.42 11.86 2.17
CA PRO A 80 6.47 10.74 3.10
C PRO A 80 7.60 10.94 4.11
N THR A 81 7.39 10.49 5.33
CA THR A 81 8.45 10.41 6.34
C THR A 81 9.48 9.31 5.99
N ALA A 82 10.68 9.38 6.58
CA ALA A 82 11.68 8.32 6.40
C ALA A 82 11.15 6.95 6.87
N ALA A 83 10.38 6.91 7.96
CA ALA A 83 9.75 5.70 8.46
C ALA A 83 8.75 5.11 7.44
N GLU A 84 7.93 5.96 6.81
CA GLU A 84 7.02 5.52 5.74
C GLU A 84 7.79 4.95 4.54
N LEU A 85 8.87 5.59 4.10
CA LEU A 85 9.70 5.11 2.97
C LEU A 85 10.32 3.74 3.27
N VAL A 86 10.96 3.60 4.44
CA VAL A 86 11.58 2.35 4.88
C VAL A 86 10.55 1.24 5.07
N SER A 87 9.32 1.57 5.50
CA SER A 87 8.24 0.59 5.65
C SER A 87 7.84 -0.10 4.33
N GLN A 88 8.08 0.57 3.20
CA GLN A 88 7.78 0.07 1.85
C GLN A 88 8.95 -0.68 1.20
N ILE A 89 9.96 -1.04 1.99
CA ILE A 89 11.04 -1.92 1.60
C ILE A 89 10.68 -3.34 2.04
N ALA A 90 10.71 -4.28 1.10
CA ALA A 90 10.41 -5.67 1.39
C ALA A 90 11.44 -6.25 2.38
N THR A 91 11.00 -7.16 3.26
CA THR A 91 11.88 -7.79 4.25
C THR A 91 13.12 -8.43 3.61
N MET A 92 12.98 -9.04 2.43
CA MET A 92 14.12 -9.63 1.71
C MET A 92 15.13 -8.59 1.23
N ASP A 93 14.69 -7.39 0.87
CA ASP A 93 15.58 -6.29 0.46
C ASP A 93 16.33 -5.72 1.66
N LEU A 94 15.67 -5.62 2.81
CA LEU A 94 16.33 -5.25 4.07
C LEU A 94 17.42 -6.26 4.46
N LEU A 95 17.15 -7.57 4.33
CA LEU A 95 18.15 -8.60 4.61
C LEU A 95 19.33 -8.55 3.64
N ARG A 96 19.06 -8.31 2.35
CA ARG A 96 20.12 -8.08 1.36
C ARG A 96 20.99 -6.90 1.76
N ALA A 97 20.39 -5.78 2.18
CA ALA A 97 21.13 -4.61 2.64
C ALA A 97 22.00 -4.92 3.87
N VAL A 98 21.48 -5.64 4.87
CA VAL A 98 22.25 -6.08 6.05
C VAL A 98 23.48 -6.90 5.62
N ILE A 99 23.29 -7.88 4.75
CA ILE A 99 24.38 -8.75 4.27
C ILE A 99 25.43 -7.95 3.52
N SER A 100 25.00 -7.04 2.63
CA SER A 100 25.90 -6.18 1.86
C SER A 100 26.76 -5.27 2.75
N ARG A 101 26.17 -4.68 3.81
CA ARG A 101 26.92 -3.79 4.71
C ARG A 101 27.82 -4.53 5.71
N SER A 102 27.44 -5.76 6.08
CA SER A 102 28.16 -6.53 7.12
C SER A 102 29.34 -7.35 6.61
N SER A 103 29.50 -7.53 5.30
CA SER A 103 30.54 -8.41 4.73
C SER A 103 31.59 -7.63 3.92
N PRO A 104 32.88 -7.70 4.29
CA PRO A 104 33.97 -7.10 3.51
C PRO A 104 34.06 -7.63 2.08
N ALA A 105 33.69 -8.89 1.86
CA ALA A 105 33.69 -9.52 0.54
C ALA A 105 32.57 -9.02 -0.39
N TYR A 106 31.57 -8.29 0.15
CA TYR A 106 30.46 -7.68 -0.60
C TYR A 106 30.39 -6.15 -0.44
N GLY A 107 31.46 -5.52 0.08
CA GLY A 107 31.56 -4.06 0.20
C GLY A 107 31.67 -3.45 1.59
N GLY A 108 31.86 -4.25 2.64
CA GLY A 108 32.08 -3.75 4.00
C GLY A 108 33.51 -3.24 4.23
N PHE A 109 33.63 -1.94 4.54
CA PHE A 109 34.87 -1.19 4.84
C PHE A 109 35.86 -1.04 3.68
N GLY A 110 35.65 0.01 2.88
CA GLY A 110 36.76 0.73 2.25
C GLY A 110 37.01 0.49 0.76
N ASP A 111 36.04 0.01 -0.02
CA ASP A 111 36.23 -0.10 -1.46
C ASP A 111 35.09 0.56 -2.25
N GLU A 112 35.45 1.61 -3.00
CA GLU A 112 34.59 2.41 -3.90
C GLU A 112 33.93 1.58 -5.02
N SER A 113 34.19 0.27 -5.08
CA SER A 113 33.69 -0.65 -6.11
C SER A 113 32.50 -1.54 -5.70
N SER A 114 32.00 -1.45 -4.47
CA SER A 114 30.90 -2.30 -3.96
C SER A 114 29.48 -1.87 -4.36
N SER A 115 29.36 -1.12 -5.46
CA SER A 115 28.20 -0.29 -5.77
C SER A 115 27.07 -1.00 -6.55
N ARG A 116 26.63 -2.20 -6.16
CA ARG A 116 25.38 -2.78 -6.71
C ARG A 116 24.59 -3.57 -5.67
N THR A 117 24.09 -2.88 -4.64
CA THR A 117 22.87 -3.36 -3.99
C THR A 117 21.78 -3.47 -5.08
N PRO A 118 21.14 -4.64 -5.26
CA PRO A 118 20.09 -4.79 -6.26
C PRO A 118 18.99 -3.74 -6.05
N ALA A 119 18.39 -3.28 -7.14
CA ALA A 119 17.27 -2.35 -7.05
C ALA A 119 16.17 -2.90 -6.13
N LEU A 120 15.68 -2.07 -5.22
CA LEU A 120 14.62 -2.43 -4.29
C LEU A 120 13.36 -2.87 -5.05
N GLY A 121 12.64 -3.86 -4.50
CA GLY A 121 11.37 -4.29 -5.07
C GLY A 121 10.32 -3.17 -5.08
N PRO A 122 9.35 -3.23 -6.00
CA PRO A 122 8.25 -2.28 -6.02
C PRO A 122 7.31 -2.50 -4.83
N ALA A 123 6.69 -1.43 -4.35
CA ALA A 123 5.50 -1.53 -3.50
C ALA A 123 4.24 -1.81 -4.36
N PRO A 124 3.24 -2.54 -3.84
CA PRO A 124 3.21 -3.20 -2.53
C PRO A 124 3.88 -4.59 -2.56
N HIS A 125 4.38 -5.02 -1.40
CA HIS A 125 4.80 -6.39 -1.08
C HIS A 125 3.84 -7.01 -0.04
N ALA A 126 4.03 -8.30 0.25
CA ALA A 126 3.14 -9.14 1.08
C ALA A 126 2.88 -8.62 2.51
N THR A 127 3.64 -7.62 2.96
CA THR A 127 3.57 -7.01 4.30
C THR A 127 3.46 -5.47 4.24
N SER A 128 3.31 -4.86 3.06
CA SER A 128 3.36 -3.39 2.90
C SER A 128 2.38 -2.63 3.78
N VAL A 129 1.13 -3.07 3.85
CA VAL A 129 0.08 -2.41 4.64
C VAL A 129 0.42 -2.46 6.11
N ARG A 130 0.74 -3.65 6.62
CA ARG A 130 1.09 -3.83 8.03
C ARG A 130 2.35 -3.04 8.38
N ASN A 131 3.38 -3.16 7.56
CA ASN A 131 4.65 -2.49 7.77
C ASN A 131 4.50 -0.97 7.82
N TRP A 132 3.67 -0.41 6.94
CA TRP A 132 3.35 1.01 6.90
C TRP A 132 2.65 1.45 8.18
N VAL A 133 1.57 0.76 8.57
CA VAL A 133 0.83 1.12 9.79
C VAL A 133 1.72 1.06 11.02
N ASP A 134 2.50 -0.01 11.18
CA ASP A 134 3.43 -0.15 12.31
C ASP A 134 4.48 0.97 12.33
N ALA A 135 4.87 1.52 11.16
CA ALA A 135 5.86 2.60 11.06
C ALA A 135 5.31 4.00 11.38
N ILE A 136 3.99 4.19 11.31
CA ILE A 136 3.32 5.48 11.60
C ILE A 136 2.52 5.45 12.92
N ASP A 137 2.50 4.30 13.59
CA ASP A 137 1.78 4.10 14.85
C ASP A 137 2.62 4.61 16.03
N ASP A 138 2.05 5.54 16.79
CA ASP A 138 2.61 6.09 18.03
C ASP A 138 2.14 5.34 19.28
N GLY A 139 1.45 4.21 19.10
CA GLY A 139 0.87 3.38 20.15
C GLY A 139 -0.65 3.58 20.29
N GLU A 140 -1.18 4.73 19.87
CA GLU A 140 -2.59 5.10 20.01
C GLU A 140 -3.34 5.16 18.66
N LEU A 141 -2.66 4.88 17.55
CA LEU A 141 -3.21 5.05 16.21
C LEU A 141 -4.48 4.21 16.00
N ARG A 142 -4.49 2.97 16.49
CA ARG A 142 -5.64 2.07 16.36
C ARG A 142 -6.89 2.64 17.04
N HIS A 143 -6.73 3.26 18.21
CA HIS A 143 -7.82 3.90 18.92
C HIS A 143 -8.31 5.15 18.19
N ARG A 144 -7.41 5.99 17.69
CA ARG A 144 -7.77 7.18 16.89
C ARG A 144 -8.50 6.84 15.60
N VAL A 145 -8.04 5.82 14.87
CA VAL A 145 -8.72 5.34 13.65
C VAL A 145 -10.11 4.81 13.99
N SER A 146 -10.23 4.03 15.07
CA SER A 146 -11.52 3.50 15.49
C SER A 146 -12.51 4.62 15.83
N ALA A 147 -12.08 5.62 16.61
CA ALA A 147 -12.90 6.77 16.96
C ALA A 147 -13.33 7.58 15.73
N ALA A 148 -12.44 7.75 14.74
CA ALA A 148 -12.70 8.55 13.55
C ALA A 148 -13.57 7.84 12.50
N THR A 149 -13.53 6.50 12.43
CA THR A 149 -14.17 5.73 11.35
C THR A 149 -15.36 4.88 11.81
N GLY A 150 -15.51 4.70 13.13
CA GLY A 150 -16.46 3.74 13.69
C GLY A 150 -16.08 2.26 13.47
N VAL A 151 -14.93 1.98 12.84
CA VAL A 151 -14.42 0.62 12.67
C VAL A 151 -13.89 0.14 14.02
N ALA A 152 -14.44 -0.97 14.53
CA ALA A 152 -13.97 -1.56 15.78
C ALA A 152 -12.46 -1.91 15.69
N PRO A 153 -11.67 -1.73 16.76
CA PRO A 153 -10.22 -2.00 16.73
C PRO A 153 -9.87 -3.43 16.32
N GLN A 154 -10.73 -4.41 16.65
CA GLN A 154 -10.58 -5.81 16.27
C GLN A 154 -10.70 -5.99 14.75
N ASN A 155 -11.66 -5.31 14.11
CA ASN A 155 -11.84 -5.35 12.66
C ASN A 155 -10.68 -4.67 11.92
N TYR A 156 -10.19 -3.54 12.47
CA TYR A 156 -8.99 -2.89 11.95
C TYR A 156 -7.78 -3.84 12.03
N SER A 157 -7.58 -4.47 13.19
CA SER A 157 -6.49 -5.44 13.40
C SER A 157 -6.57 -6.67 12.50
N ALA A 158 -7.78 -7.18 12.25
CA ALA A 158 -8.02 -8.27 11.30
C ALA A 158 -7.63 -7.88 9.87
N GLN A 159 -7.97 -6.65 9.44
CA GLN A 159 -7.57 -6.12 8.14
C GLN A 159 -6.05 -5.98 8.00
N LEU A 160 -5.37 -5.48 9.03
CA LEU A 160 -3.90 -5.40 9.05
C LEU A 160 -3.25 -6.79 9.02
N THR A 161 -3.83 -7.76 9.73
CA THR A 161 -3.36 -9.15 9.72
C THR A 161 -3.49 -9.76 8.32
N ALA A 162 -4.56 -9.42 7.60
CA ALA A 162 -4.77 -9.81 6.20
C ALA A 162 -3.94 -8.97 5.19
N ASN A 163 -3.09 -8.04 5.67
CA ASN A 163 -2.33 -7.08 4.88
C ASN A 163 -3.19 -6.33 3.85
N ARG A 164 -4.37 -5.87 4.27
CA ARG A 164 -5.34 -5.17 3.42
C ARG A 164 -5.90 -3.96 4.14
N LEU A 165 -6.09 -2.86 3.42
CA LEU A 165 -6.91 -1.74 3.84
C LEU A 165 -7.71 -1.26 2.62
N SER A 166 -8.92 -0.74 2.85
CA SER A 166 -9.60 0.03 1.82
C SER A 166 -8.93 1.39 1.64
N ALA A 167 -9.14 2.04 0.49
CA ALA A 167 -8.59 3.37 0.22
C ALA A 167 -9.04 4.40 1.28
N GLU A 168 -10.33 4.39 1.62
CA GLU A 168 -10.89 5.21 2.69
C GLU A 168 -10.22 4.97 4.04
N LEU A 169 -10.05 3.70 4.42
CA LEU A 169 -9.44 3.37 5.71
C LEU A 169 -7.96 3.75 5.72
N ALA A 170 -7.24 3.59 4.61
CA ALA A 170 -5.86 4.05 4.47
C ALA A 170 -5.75 5.59 4.60
N VAL A 171 -6.65 6.35 3.99
CA VAL A 171 -6.70 7.82 4.16
C VAL A 171 -7.06 8.20 5.59
N ALA A 172 -8.03 7.53 6.21
CA ALA A 172 -8.40 7.76 7.60
C ALA A 172 -7.24 7.43 8.57
N THR A 173 -6.51 6.35 8.33
CA THR A 173 -5.29 6.00 9.08
C THR A 173 -4.22 7.08 8.91
N SER A 174 -3.99 7.56 7.69
CA SER A 174 -3.03 8.64 7.42
C SER A 174 -3.41 9.91 8.18
N ARG A 175 -4.71 10.26 8.19
CA ARG A 175 -5.26 11.40 8.93
C ARG A 175 -5.04 11.25 10.43
N ALA A 176 -5.36 10.07 10.98
CA ALA A 176 -5.23 9.78 12.40
C ALA A 176 -3.76 9.74 12.88
N ALA A 177 -2.82 9.38 12.00
CA ALA A 177 -1.38 9.43 12.27
C ALA A 177 -0.75 10.80 12.00
N GLY A 178 -1.48 11.72 11.37
CA GLY A 178 -0.94 13.03 10.97
C GLY A 178 0.21 12.91 9.97
N VAL A 179 0.16 11.95 9.05
CA VAL A 179 1.12 11.78 7.93
C VAL A 179 0.48 12.17 6.59
N GLY A 180 1.22 12.06 5.48
CA GLY A 180 0.69 12.31 4.15
C GLY A 180 -0.34 11.24 3.73
N PHE A 181 -1.37 11.65 2.98
CA PHE A 181 -2.48 10.75 2.60
C PHE A 181 -2.12 9.71 1.52
N THR A 182 -0.97 9.85 0.87
CA THR A 182 -0.57 8.98 -0.24
C THR A 182 0.17 7.72 0.23
N GLY A 183 0.82 7.73 1.40
CA GLY A 183 1.61 6.59 1.89
C GLY A 183 0.78 5.32 2.06
N GLY A 184 -0.42 5.44 2.66
CA GLY A 184 -1.34 4.32 2.77
C GLY A 184 -1.88 3.82 1.42
N LEU A 185 -2.06 4.71 0.44
CA LEU A 185 -2.50 4.34 -0.90
C LEU A 185 -1.41 3.60 -1.68
N VAL A 186 -0.14 3.95 -1.47
CA VAL A 186 1.01 3.18 -1.97
C VAL A 186 1.09 1.82 -1.30
N ALA A 187 0.96 1.77 0.03
CA ALA A 187 1.04 0.53 0.79
C ALA A 187 -0.06 -0.48 0.43
N THR A 188 -1.24 0.01 0.05
CA THR A 188 -2.36 -0.82 -0.47
C THR A 188 -2.19 -1.22 -1.94
N GLY A 189 -1.24 -0.62 -2.66
CA GLY A 189 -1.06 -0.79 -4.10
C GLY A 189 -2.13 -0.12 -4.95
N LEU A 190 -2.94 0.76 -4.37
CA LEU A 190 -3.92 1.51 -5.15
C LEU A 190 -3.20 2.44 -6.14
N ILE A 191 -2.16 3.15 -5.67
CA ILE A 191 -1.31 4.01 -6.50
C ILE A 191 0.16 3.60 -6.39
N SER A 192 0.96 3.94 -7.40
CA SER A 192 2.42 3.73 -7.37
C SER A 192 3.13 4.83 -6.58
N GLU A 193 4.40 4.59 -6.22
CA GLU A 193 5.27 5.59 -5.58
C GLU A 193 5.39 6.86 -6.42
N ALA A 194 5.53 6.71 -7.75
CA ALA A 194 5.59 7.84 -8.67
C ALA A 194 4.25 8.60 -8.75
N GLU A 195 3.12 7.89 -8.78
CA GLU A 195 1.77 8.50 -8.75
C GLU A 195 1.50 9.23 -7.43
N ALA A 196 2.11 8.78 -6.33
CA ALA A 196 2.08 9.43 -5.02
C ALA A 196 2.99 10.67 -4.92
N GLY A 197 3.77 10.97 -5.97
CA GLY A 197 4.71 12.09 -6.00
C GLY A 197 5.99 11.84 -5.21
N TRP A 198 6.33 10.59 -4.91
CA TRP A 198 7.58 10.28 -4.23
C TRP A 198 8.76 10.50 -5.17
N HIS A 199 9.86 11.06 -4.65
CA HIS A 199 11.06 11.22 -5.44
C HIS A 199 11.62 9.85 -5.87
N PRO A 200 12.07 9.69 -7.12
CA PRO A 200 12.77 8.48 -7.55
C PRO A 200 13.95 8.19 -6.62
N GLY A 201 14.06 6.95 -6.15
CA GLY A 201 15.11 6.55 -5.21
C GLY A 201 14.87 6.97 -3.75
N ALA A 202 13.73 7.57 -3.40
CA ALA A 202 13.45 7.98 -2.01
C ALA A 202 13.55 6.81 -1.01
N LYS A 203 13.08 5.61 -1.38
CA LYS A 203 13.24 4.41 -0.54
C LYS A 203 14.71 4.03 -0.34
N GLN A 204 15.51 4.10 -1.39
CA GLN A 204 16.94 3.79 -1.32
C GLN A 204 17.67 4.82 -0.45
N ALA A 205 17.41 6.12 -0.66
CA ALA A 205 17.98 7.17 0.17
C ALA A 205 17.60 7.03 1.65
N ALA A 206 16.36 6.64 1.95
CA ALA A 206 15.92 6.39 3.32
C ALA A 206 16.59 5.14 3.94
N LEU A 207 16.82 4.09 3.16
CA LEU A 207 17.58 2.92 3.57
C LEU A 207 19.05 3.27 3.83
N ASP A 208 19.65 4.07 2.96
CA ASP A 208 21.05 4.53 3.05
C ASP A 208 21.29 5.43 4.25
N ALA A 209 20.26 6.14 4.71
CA ALA A 209 20.33 6.97 5.91
C ALA A 209 20.29 6.18 7.23
N LEU A 210 19.87 4.90 7.23
CA LEU A 210 19.89 4.07 8.43
C LEU A 210 21.33 3.71 8.81
N SER A 211 21.66 3.80 10.09
CA SER A 211 22.87 3.19 10.62
C SER A 211 22.79 1.66 10.52
N ASP A 212 23.95 1.00 10.56
CA ASP A 212 23.99 -0.48 10.53
C ASP A 212 23.23 -1.09 11.71
N GLY A 213 23.30 -0.45 12.89
CA GLY A 213 22.53 -0.87 14.06
C GLY A 213 21.02 -0.77 13.87
N GLU A 214 20.53 0.35 13.32
CA GLU A 214 19.09 0.53 13.01
C GLU A 214 18.62 -0.45 11.94
N LEU A 215 19.41 -0.63 10.88
CA LEU A 215 19.11 -1.57 9.79
C LEU A 215 19.03 -3.01 10.30
N THR A 216 20.00 -3.45 11.11
CA THR A 216 20.00 -4.79 11.70
C THR A 216 18.83 -4.98 12.68
N ALA A 217 18.53 -3.98 13.52
CA ALA A 217 17.40 -4.04 14.44
C ALA A 217 16.07 -4.16 13.70
N LEU A 218 15.85 -3.31 12.68
CA LEU A 218 14.65 -3.34 11.85
C LEU A 218 14.51 -4.67 11.09
N ALA A 219 15.59 -5.17 10.49
CA ALA A 219 15.56 -6.45 9.79
C ALA A 219 15.21 -7.61 10.76
N GLY A 220 15.76 -7.57 11.97
CA GLY A 220 15.44 -8.52 13.05
C GLY A 220 13.96 -8.47 13.45
N GLU A 221 13.39 -7.28 13.64
CA GLU A 221 11.97 -7.10 13.96
C GLU A 221 11.06 -7.66 12.85
N ARG A 222 11.37 -7.34 11.58
CA ARG A 222 10.62 -7.83 10.42
C ARG A 222 10.67 -9.35 10.30
N LEU A 223 11.84 -9.96 10.56
CA LEU A 223 11.99 -11.42 10.60
C LEU A 223 11.19 -12.08 11.73
N GLN A 224 11.23 -11.52 12.94
CA GLN A 224 10.43 -12.03 14.06
C GLN A 224 8.93 -11.94 13.78
N SER A 225 8.48 -10.85 13.16
CA SER A 225 7.09 -10.68 12.75
C SER A 225 6.68 -11.70 11.69
N LEU A 226 7.52 -11.91 10.67
CA LEU A 226 7.31 -12.91 9.62
C LEU A 226 7.27 -14.34 10.21
N GLY A 227 8.20 -14.69 11.10
CA GLY A 227 8.23 -16.00 11.74
C GLY A 227 6.98 -16.29 12.58
N ARG A 228 6.44 -15.28 13.29
CA ARG A 228 5.16 -15.41 13.99
C ARG A 228 3.98 -15.64 13.04
N PHE A 229 3.98 -14.96 11.90
CA PHE A 229 2.93 -15.13 10.88
C PHE A 229 2.97 -16.53 10.27
N LEU A 230 4.14 -17.00 9.85
CA LEU A 230 4.31 -18.33 9.24
C LEU A 230 3.88 -19.45 10.20
N ARG A 231 4.28 -19.39 11.47
CA ARG A 231 3.86 -20.39 12.48
C ARG A 231 2.34 -20.44 12.67
N ARG A 232 1.65 -19.30 12.64
CA ARG A 232 0.17 -19.28 12.72
C ARG A 232 -0.45 -19.92 11.49
N GLN A 233 0.06 -19.61 10.31
CA GLN A 233 -0.42 -20.18 9.06
C GLN A 233 -0.23 -21.71 9.02
N GLU A 234 0.91 -22.21 9.51
CA GLU A 234 1.19 -23.64 9.67
C GLU A 234 0.14 -24.31 10.59
N GLN A 235 -0.13 -23.72 11.75
CA GLN A 235 -1.14 -24.22 12.70
C GLN A 235 -2.56 -24.22 12.12
N GLU A 236 -2.96 -23.16 11.42
CA GLU A 236 -4.27 -23.06 10.75
C GLU A 236 -4.42 -24.13 9.65
N ASN A 237 -3.35 -24.39 8.90
CA ASN A 237 -3.33 -25.43 7.88
C ASN A 237 -3.45 -26.84 8.49
N GLU A 238 -2.74 -27.10 9.59
CA GLU A 238 -2.83 -28.37 10.33
C GLU A 238 -4.24 -28.59 10.87
N GLN A 239 -4.84 -27.59 11.52
CA GLN A 239 -6.22 -27.65 12.01
C GLN A 239 -7.23 -27.90 10.88
N THR A 240 -7.04 -27.23 9.74
CA THR A 240 -7.91 -27.42 8.57
C THR A 240 -7.82 -28.84 8.04
N LYS A 241 -6.60 -29.42 7.97
CA LYS A 241 -6.40 -30.82 7.58
C LYS A 241 -7.10 -31.78 8.54
N THR A 242 -6.93 -31.59 9.86
CA THR A 242 -7.59 -32.42 10.87
C THR A 242 -9.12 -32.34 10.79
N ILE A 243 -9.69 -31.16 10.53
CA ILE A 243 -11.14 -31.01 10.33
C ILE A 243 -11.60 -31.76 9.07
N LEU A 244 -10.86 -31.63 7.96
CA LEU A 244 -11.19 -32.33 6.71
C LEU A 244 -11.08 -33.86 6.87
N GLU A 245 -10.07 -34.35 7.59
CA GLU A 245 -9.89 -35.77 7.90
C GLU A 245 -11.01 -36.32 8.79
N ASN A 246 -11.56 -35.52 9.70
CA ASN A 246 -12.67 -35.92 10.57
C ASN A 246 -14.07 -35.79 9.93
N LEU A 247 -14.17 -35.12 8.78
CA LEU A 247 -15.39 -35.00 7.98
C LEU A 247 -15.48 -36.08 6.87
N GLY A 248 -14.47 -36.95 6.77
CA GLY A 248 -14.38 -38.10 5.86
C GLY A 248 -14.77 -39.41 6.52
#